data_AF-A0A5C7EWF1-F1
#
_entry.id   AF-A0A5C7EWF1-F1
#
_cell.length_a   1.000
_cell.length_b   1.000
_cell.length_c   1.000
_cell.angle_alpha   90.00
_cell.angle_beta   90.00
_cell.angle_gamma   90.00
#
_symmetry.space_group_name_H-M   'P 1'
#
loop_
_entity.id
_entity.type
_entity.pdbx_description
1 polymer ?
#
loop_
_entity_poly.entity_id
_entity_poly.type
_entity_poly.pdbx_seq_one_letter_code
_entity_poly.pdbx_strand_id
1 'polypeptide(L)'
;MRNNDGTYTKGISGNPNGRPKGSKNKKTESIRETFIDFVEKNLDRLQEDFDSLDAKDRFKYLFEMTKFFLPSLKAVEFGNILDEMSEQDFETLINKLKNEYKLN
;
A
#
# COMPACT_ATOMS: atom_id res chain seq x y z
N MET A 1 11.71 18.71 30.50
CA MET A 1 11.30 19.54 31.66
C MET A 1 9.84 19.92 31.46
N ARG A 2 9.07 20.16 32.52
CA ARG A 2 7.71 20.69 32.37
C ARG A 2 7.76 22.20 32.52
N ASN A 3 6.92 22.90 31.77
CA ASN A 3 6.67 24.32 31.96
C ASN A 3 5.89 24.54 33.26
N ASN A 4 5.84 25.78 33.75
CA ASN A 4 5.12 26.14 34.99
C ASN A 4 3.61 25.92 34.91
N ASP A 5 3.05 25.80 33.70
CA ASP A 5 1.66 25.45 33.41
C ASP A 5 1.42 23.91 33.34
N GLY A 6 2.45 23.10 33.59
CA GLY A 6 2.40 21.65 33.56
C GLY A 6 2.56 21.02 32.18
N THR A 7 2.68 21.82 31.11
CA THR A 7 2.88 21.33 29.74
C THR A 7 4.33 20.88 29.50
N TYR A 8 4.56 20.03 28.48
CA TYR A 8 5.92 19.65 28.09
C TYR A 8 6.58 20.77 27.30
N THR A 9 7.87 21.03 27.55
CA THR A 9 8.64 21.98 26.75
C THR A 9 8.67 21.58 25.28
N LYS A 10 8.48 22.55 24.37
CA LYS A 10 8.54 22.33 22.92
C LYS A 10 9.88 21.68 22.55
N GLY A 11 9.82 20.54 21.87
CA GLY A 11 11.02 19.75 21.51
C GLY A 11 11.45 18.70 22.54
N ILE A 12 10.82 18.65 23.72
CA ILE A 12 11.09 17.64 24.74
C ILE A 12 9.81 16.82 24.96
N SER A 13 9.77 15.63 24.36
CA SER A 13 8.68 14.66 24.56
C SER A 13 8.67 14.19 26.03
N GLY A 14 7.46 14.05 26.60
CA GLY A 14 7.25 13.36 27.87
C GLY A 14 7.55 11.86 27.83
N ASN A 15 7.75 11.33 26.64
CA ASN A 15 8.18 9.97 26.36
C ASN A 15 9.44 10.01 25.48
N PRO A 16 10.65 10.11 26.07
CA PRO A 16 11.91 10.21 25.34
C PRO A 16 12.20 8.99 24.44
N ASN A 17 11.71 7.82 24.84
CA ASN A 17 11.88 6.57 24.11
C ASN A 17 10.83 6.37 23.00
N GLY A 18 9.91 7.32 22.85
CA GLY A 18 8.83 7.27 21.87
C GLY A 18 7.88 6.10 22.09
N ARG A 19 6.97 5.92 21.14
CA ARG A 19 6.10 4.74 21.12
C ARG A 19 6.97 3.49 20.93
N PRO A 20 6.84 2.44 21.77
CA PRO A 20 7.64 1.24 21.65
C PRO A 20 7.58 0.66 20.23
N LYS A 21 8.74 0.33 19.66
CA LYS A 21 8.85 -0.25 18.31
C LYS A 21 8.05 -1.56 18.26
N GLY A 22 7.16 -1.67 17.28
CA GLY A 22 6.29 -2.85 17.13
C GLY A 22 4.99 -2.82 17.94
N SER A 23 4.70 -1.76 18.69
CA SER A 23 3.42 -1.64 19.38
C SER A 23 2.27 -1.53 18.38
N LYS A 24 1.40 -2.55 18.35
CA LYS A 24 0.20 -2.58 17.51
C LYS A 24 -0.88 -1.63 18.02
N ASN A 25 -1.73 -1.17 17.11
CA ASN A 25 -2.93 -0.42 17.50
C ASN A 25 -3.99 -1.40 17.99
N LYS A 26 -4.21 -1.47 19.32
CA LYS A 26 -5.12 -2.43 19.96
C LYS A 26 -6.53 -2.45 19.34
N LYS A 27 -7.06 -1.28 18.95
CA LYS A 27 -8.38 -1.18 18.29
C LYS A 27 -8.39 -1.86 16.92
N THR A 28 -7.33 -1.64 16.13
CA THR A 28 -7.20 -2.25 14.79
C THR A 28 -7.02 -3.77 14.88
N GLU A 29 -6.31 -4.25 15.91
CA GLU A 29 -6.13 -5.69 16.16
C GLU A 29 -7.46 -6.37 16.50
N SER A 30 -8.22 -5.82 17.44
CA SER A 30 -9.53 -6.36 17.82
C SER A 30 -10.55 -6.38 16.66
N ILE A 31 -10.55 -5.35 15.80
CA ILE A 31 -11.42 -5.34 14.60
C ILE A 31 -11.01 -6.46 13.63
N ARG A 32 -9.70 -6.67 13.43
CA ARG A 32 -9.19 -7.72 12.55
C ARG A 32 -9.57 -9.11 13.08
N GLU A 33 -9.37 -9.35 14.36
CA GLU A 33 -9.76 -10.60 15.03
C GLU A 33 -11.25 -10.86 14.87
N THR A 34 -12.09 -9.87 15.19
CA THR A 34 -13.55 -9.98 15.05
C THR A 34 -13.97 -10.30 13.61
N PHE A 35 -13.31 -9.67 12.63
CA PHE A 35 -13.60 -9.93 11.21
C PHE A 35 -13.21 -11.35 10.79
N ILE A 36 -12.03 -11.84 11.23
CA ILE A 36 -11.60 -13.21 10.96
C ILE A 36 -12.60 -14.19 11.58
N ASP A 37 -12.96 -13.99 12.85
CA ASP A 37 -13.92 -14.81 13.58
C ASP A 37 -15.29 -14.86 12.88
N PHE A 38 -15.73 -13.73 12.33
CA PHE A 38 -16.97 -13.66 11.56
C PHE A 38 -16.88 -14.46 10.27
N VAL A 39 -15.79 -14.33 9.51
CA VAL A 39 -15.60 -15.07 8.26
C VAL A 39 -15.53 -16.57 8.53
N GLU A 40 -14.74 -17.00 9.52
CA GLU A 40 -14.59 -18.41 9.89
C GLU A 40 -15.93 -19.07 10.24
N LYS A 41 -16.78 -18.38 11.01
CA LYS A 41 -18.13 -18.86 11.37
C LYS A 41 -19.08 -18.98 10.19
N ASN A 42 -18.77 -18.36 9.05
CA ASN A 42 -19.62 -18.36 7.86
C ASN A 42 -18.98 -19.09 6.67
N LEU A 43 -17.82 -19.75 6.82
CA LEU A 43 -17.14 -20.42 5.70
C LEU A 43 -18.02 -21.47 5.00
N ASP A 44 -18.72 -22.30 5.78
CA ASP A 44 -19.59 -23.34 5.22
C ASP A 44 -20.74 -22.73 4.40
N ARG A 45 -21.36 -21.67 4.94
CA ARG A 45 -22.42 -20.92 4.27
C ARG A 45 -21.92 -20.19 3.03
N LEU A 46 -20.69 -19.67 3.03
CA LEU A 46 -20.13 -18.96 1.88
C LEU A 46 -20.02 -19.87 0.65
N GLN A 47 -19.71 -21.15 0.84
CA GLN A 47 -19.68 -22.12 -0.27
C GLN A 47 -21.10 -22.35 -0.83
N GLU A 48 -22.09 -22.55 0.05
CA GLU A 48 -23.50 -22.69 -0.35
C GLU A 48 -24.02 -21.45 -1.08
N ASP A 49 -23.73 -20.26 -0.55
CA ASP A 49 -24.09 -18.97 -1.16
C ASP A 49 -23.43 -18.84 -2.54
N PHE A 50 -22.16 -19.22 -2.69
CA PHE A 50 -21.47 -19.20 -3.98
C PHE A 50 -22.07 -20.19 -4.98
N ASP A 51 -22.41 -21.40 -4.54
CA ASP A 51 -23.06 -22.42 -5.36
C ASP A 51 -24.51 -22.09 -5.71
N SER A 52 -25.13 -21.13 -4.99
CA SER A 52 -26.47 -20.61 -5.31
C SER A 52 -26.47 -19.53 -6.40
N LEU A 53 -25.32 -18.91 -6.69
CA LEU A 53 -25.22 -17.82 -7.66
C LEU A 53 -25.48 -18.29 -9.09
N ASP A 54 -25.88 -17.34 -9.96
CA ASP A 54 -25.92 -17.59 -11.40
C ASP A 54 -24.52 -17.79 -11.97
N ALA A 55 -24.41 -18.59 -13.04
CA ALA A 55 -23.12 -18.96 -13.64
C ALA A 55 -22.23 -17.74 -13.95
N LYS A 56 -22.82 -16.65 -14.47
CA LYS A 56 -22.11 -15.41 -14.77
C LYS A 56 -21.50 -14.77 -13.52
N ASP A 57 -22.25 -14.73 -12.43
CA ASP A 57 -21.83 -14.10 -11.18
C ASP A 57 -20.78 -14.96 -10.48
N ARG A 58 -20.88 -16.29 -10.54
CA ARG A 58 -19.82 -17.20 -10.04
C ARG A 58 -18.47 -16.88 -10.67
N PHE A 59 -18.41 -16.78 -12.01
CA PHE A 59 -17.16 -16.44 -12.69
C PHE A 59 -16.68 -15.04 -12.32
N LYS A 60 -17.58 -14.05 -12.24
CA LYS A 60 -17.23 -12.69 -11.85
C LYS A 60 -16.57 -12.65 -10.46
N TYR A 61 -17.21 -13.21 -9.45
CA TYR A 61 -16.69 -13.21 -8.08
C TYR A 61 -15.42 -14.06 -7.96
N LEU A 62 -15.34 -15.20 -8.66
CA LEU A 62 -14.13 -16.00 -8.73
C LEU A 62 -12.94 -15.17 -9.23
N PHE A 63 -13.09 -14.45 -10.35
CA PHE A 63 -12.04 -13.58 -10.86
C PHE A 63 -11.71 -12.42 -9.91
N GLU A 64 -12.70 -11.83 -9.24
CA GLU A 64 -12.44 -10.80 -8.23
C GLU A 64 -11.62 -11.33 -7.05
N MET A 65 -11.91 -12.54 -6.58
CA MET A 65 -11.15 -13.20 -5.52
C MET A 65 -9.68 -13.45 -5.94
N THR A 66 -9.43 -13.86 -7.19
CA THR A 66 -8.06 -14.14 -7.67
C THR A 66 -7.09 -12.98 -7.49
N LYS A 67 -7.56 -11.72 -7.48
CA LYS A 67 -6.74 -10.51 -7.28
C LYS A 67 -6.04 -10.49 -5.91
N PHE A 68 -6.55 -11.22 -4.95
CA PHE A 68 -6.03 -11.27 -3.58
C PHE A 68 -5.16 -12.50 -3.30
N PHE A 69 -5.30 -13.56 -4.11
CA PHE A 69 -4.59 -14.83 -3.89
C PHE A 69 -3.49 -15.10 -4.91
N LEU A 70 -3.69 -14.69 -6.17
CA LEU A 70 -2.72 -14.89 -7.23
C LEU A 70 -1.78 -13.68 -7.31
N PRO A 71 -0.46 -13.89 -7.46
CA PRO A 71 0.44 -12.82 -7.83
C PRO A 71 0.01 -12.24 -9.17
N SER A 72 -0.53 -11.02 -9.18
CA SER A 72 -0.74 -10.29 -10.42
C SER A 72 0.58 -9.66 -10.86
N LEU A 73 0.93 -9.81 -12.14
CA LEU A 73 1.92 -8.92 -12.75
C LEU A 73 1.43 -7.49 -12.52
N LYS A 74 2.15 -6.73 -11.69
CA LYS A 74 1.96 -5.29 -11.64
C LYS A 74 2.15 -4.81 -13.08
N ALA A 75 1.25 -3.96 -13.56
CA ALA A 75 1.55 -3.20 -14.75
C ALA A 75 2.95 -2.62 -14.53
N VAL A 76 3.88 -2.92 -15.45
CA VAL A 76 5.13 -2.16 -15.50
C VAL A 76 4.66 -0.78 -15.88
N GLU A 77 4.40 0.06 -14.87
CA GLU A 77 4.53 1.48 -15.03
C GLU A 77 5.99 1.64 -15.44
N PHE A 78 6.24 1.72 -16.75
CA PHE A 78 7.35 2.50 -17.22
C PHE A 78 7.02 3.91 -16.72
N GLY A 79 7.30 4.17 -15.44
CA GLY A 79 7.45 5.52 -14.94
C GLY A 79 8.35 6.16 -15.97
N ASN A 80 7.84 7.18 -16.65
CA ASN A 80 8.56 7.80 -17.74
C ASN A 80 9.93 8.11 -17.16
N ILE A 81 10.97 7.38 -17.58
CA ILE A 81 12.32 7.56 -17.04
C ILE A 81 12.71 9.03 -17.20
N LEU A 82 12.17 9.68 -18.22
CA LEU A 82 12.24 11.10 -18.50
C LEU A 82 11.59 12.00 -17.42
N ASP A 83 10.48 11.60 -16.80
CA ASP A 83 9.77 12.39 -15.78
C ASP A 83 10.47 12.33 -14.41
N GLU A 84 11.24 11.27 -14.16
CA GLU A 84 12.06 11.11 -12.94
C GLU A 84 13.48 11.66 -13.09
N MET A 85 13.89 12.00 -14.31
CA MET A 85 15.19 12.61 -14.58
C MET A 85 15.21 14.07 -14.10
N SER A 86 16.32 14.49 -13.51
CA SER A 86 16.55 15.92 -13.28
C SER A 86 16.71 16.65 -14.61
N GLU A 87 16.36 17.94 -14.66
CA GLU A 87 16.56 18.79 -15.85
C GLU A 87 18.02 18.73 -16.35
N GLN A 88 18.98 18.65 -15.42
CA GLN A 88 20.41 18.58 -15.72
C GLN A 88 20.80 17.27 -16.42
N ASP A 89 20.24 16.15 -15.97
CA ASP A 89 20.49 14.84 -16.57
C ASP A 89 19.84 14.76 -17.96
N PHE A 90 18.66 15.36 -18.12
CA PHE A 90 17.96 15.43 -19.39
C PHE A 90 18.72 16.25 -20.43
N GLU A 91 19.27 17.40 -20.03
CA GLU A 91 20.09 18.23 -20.92
C GLU A 91 21.41 17.55 -21.31
N THR A 92 22.02 16.84 -20.36
CA THR A 92 23.21 16.01 -20.64
C THR A 92 22.91 14.92 -21.66
N LEU A 93 21.75 14.26 -21.55
CA LEU A 93 21.30 13.25 -22.50
C LEU A 93 21.08 13.84 -23.90
N ILE A 94 20.41 14.99 -24.00
CA ILE A 94 20.19 15.70 -25.27
C ILE A 94 21.53 16.03 -25.95
N ASN A 95 22.47 16.59 -25.20
CA ASN A 95 23.77 16.99 -25.76
C ASN A 95 24.57 15.77 -26.24
N LYS A 96 24.51 14.64 -25.53
CA LYS A 96 25.11 13.38 -25.99
C LYS A 96 24.48 12.89 -27.30
N LEU A 97 23.15 12.88 -27.38
CA LEU A 97 22.43 12.46 -28.59
C LEU A 97 22.74 13.37 -29.79
N LYS A 98 22.76 14.69 -29.58
CA LYS A 98 23.13 15.66 -30.62
C LYS A 98 24.53 15.40 -31.17
N ASN A 99 25.49 15.14 -30.28
CA ASN A 99 26.87 14.83 -30.66
C ASN A 99 26.99 13.50 -31.40
N GLU A 100 26.27 12.48 -30.95
CA GLU A 100 26.30 11.13 -31.54
C GLU A 100 25.70 11.11 -32.95
N TYR A 101 24.56 11.79 -33.14
CA TYR A 101 23.87 11.86 -34.43
C TYR A 101 24.27 13.07 -35.29
N LYS A 102 25.24 13.87 -34.84
CA LYS A 102 25.70 15.12 -35.51
C LYS A 102 24.52 16.06 -35.82
N LEU A 103 23.54 16.11 -34.93
CA LEU A 103 22.44 17.07 -35.00
C LEU A 103 22.97 18.38 -34.41
N ASN A 104 23.07 19.42 -35.24
CA ASN A 104 23.46 20.77 -34.80
C ASN A 104 22.40 21.37 -33.86
#